data_AF-A0A317ETB4-F1
#
_entry.id   AF-A0A317ETB4-F1
#
_cell.length_a   1.000
_cell.length_b   1.000
_cell.length_c   1.000
_cell.angle_alpha   90.00
_cell.angle_beta   90.00
_cell.angle_gamma   90.00
#
_symmetry.space_group_name_H-M   'P 1'
#
loop_
_entity.id
_entity.type
_entity.pdbx_description
1 polymer ?
#
loop_
_entity_poly.entity_id
_entity_poly.type
_entity_poly.pdbx_seq_one_letter_code
_entity_poly.pdbx_strand_id
1 'polypeptide(L)' 'MERTEIRSLLEVINQQVSSSVLGGMDDAYEELETMGLITINRDSIQWASAITPAGIAYLGHD' A
#
# COMPACT_ATOMS: atom_id res chain seq x y z
N MET A 1 -2.65 -9.74 7.96
CA MET A 1 -2.64 -10.35 6.61
C MET A 1 -1.50 -11.36 6.44
N GLU A 2 -1.59 -12.29 5.49
CA GLU A 2 -0.45 -13.17 5.15
C GLU A 2 0.65 -12.41 4.38
N ARG A 3 1.91 -12.86 4.49
CA ARG A 3 3.05 -12.20 3.82
C ARG A 3 2.87 -12.09 2.30
N THR A 4 2.25 -13.09 1.69
CA THR A 4 1.96 -13.12 0.25
C THR A 4 0.94 -12.05 -0.13
N GLU A 5 -0.07 -11.83 0.70
CA GLU A 5 -1.09 -10.78 0.48
C GLU A 5 -0.48 -9.38 0.62
N ILE A 6 0.34 -9.18 1.65
CA ILE A 6 1.10 -7.93 1.85
C ILE A 6 1.93 -7.61 0.61
N ARG A 7 2.69 -8.59 0.11
CA ARG A 7 3.50 -8.42 -1.09
C ARG A 7 2.65 -8.11 -2.33
N SER A 8 1.56 -8.84 -2.53
CA SER A 8 0.66 -8.62 -3.66
C SER A 8 0.08 -7.19 -3.64
N LEU A 9 -0.39 -6.73 -2.47
CA LEU A 9 -0.87 -5.36 -2.27
C LEU A 9 0.22 -4.31 -2.52
N LEU A 10 1.43 -4.51 -1.98
CA LEU A 10 2.55 -3.61 -2.21
C LEU A 10 2.93 -3.50 -3.69
N GLU A 11 2.95 -4.62 -4.42
CA GLU A 11 3.18 -4.61 -5.87
C GLU A 11 2.06 -3.89 -6.63
N VAL A 12 0.80 -4.11 -6.26
CA VAL A 12 -0.35 -3.39 -6.82
C VAL A 12 -0.21 -1.90 -6.55
N ILE A 13 0.09 -1.47 -5.33
CA ILE A 13 0.26 -0.04 -4.97
C ILE A 13 1.42 0.59 -5.73
N ASN A 14 2.52 -0.15 -5.91
CA ASN A 14 3.66 0.30 -6.69
C ASN A 14 3.33 0.44 -8.19
N GLN A 15 2.48 -0.44 -8.74
CA GLN A 15 2.08 -0.40 -10.15
C GLN A 15 0.89 0.54 -10.42
N GLN A 16 0.02 0.74 -9.44
CA GLN A 16 -1.27 1.40 -9.59
C GLN A 16 -1.14 2.89 -9.27
N VAL A 17 -0.66 3.64 -10.27
CA VAL A 17 -0.66 5.09 -10.27
C VAL A 17 -2.11 5.59 -10.43
N SER A 18 -2.81 5.80 -9.31
CA SER A 18 -4.14 6.47 -9.23
C SER A 18 -5.36 5.59 -9.50
N SER A 19 -5.70 4.73 -8.55
CA SER A 19 -7.09 4.25 -8.41
C SER A 19 -7.58 4.53 -7.00
N SER A 20 -8.88 4.82 -6.88
CA SER A 20 -9.57 5.01 -5.59
C SER A 20 -9.50 3.70 -4.80
N VAL A 21 -8.48 3.59 -3.94
CA VAL A 21 -8.04 2.35 -3.31
C VAL A 21 -9.03 1.81 -2.27
N LEU A 22 -9.96 2.65 -1.78
CA LEU A 22 -10.82 2.29 -0.67
C LEU A 22 -12.21 1.85 -1.11
N GLY A 23 -12.23 0.92 -2.06
CA GLY A 23 -13.39 0.08 -2.36
C GLY A 23 -13.52 -1.06 -1.35
N GLY A 24 -13.53 -0.78 -0.03
CA GLY A 24 -13.77 -1.77 1.03
C GLY A 24 -12.56 -2.54 1.54
N MET A 25 -11.33 -2.14 1.20
CA MET A 25 -10.09 -2.74 1.72
C MET A 25 -9.36 -1.87 2.76
N ASP A 26 -10.01 -0.86 3.36
CA ASP A 26 -9.43 0.05 4.37
C ASP A 26 -8.53 -0.65 5.38
N ASP A 27 -9.03 -1.72 5.99
CA ASP A 27 -8.35 -2.46 7.05
C ASP A 27 -6.97 -3.01 6.61
N ALA A 28 -6.88 -3.50 5.38
CA ALA A 28 -5.65 -4.02 4.80
C ALA A 28 -4.60 -2.92 4.57
N TYR A 29 -5.04 -1.78 4.05
CA TYR A 29 -4.15 -0.65 3.80
C TYR A 29 -3.72 0.01 5.11
N GLU A 30 -4.61 0.10 6.10
CA GLU A 30 -4.30 0.61 7.43
C GLU A 30 -3.29 -0.28 8.17
N GLU A 31 -3.40 -1.61 8.01
CA GLU A 31 -2.42 -2.56 8.54
C GLU A 31 -1.05 -2.34 7.87
N LEU A 32 -1.01 -2.19 6.55
CA LEU A 32 0.23 -1.89 5.81
C LEU A 32 0.85 -0.53 6.17
N GLU A 33 0.03 0.49 6.43
CA GLU A 33 0.45 1.81 6.91
C GLU A 33 1.00 1.71 8.34
N THR A 34 0.34 0.96 9.21
CA THR A 34 0.80 0.70 10.59
C THR A 34 2.13 -0.05 10.62
N MET A 35 2.35 -0.94 9.65
CA MET A 35 3.64 -1.61 9.44
C MET A 35 4.71 -0.69 8.84
N GLY A 36 4.33 0.51 8.40
CA GLY A 36 5.21 1.48 7.75
C GLY A 36 5.62 1.09 6.34
N LEU A 37 4.89 0.17 5.69
CA LEU A 37 5.21 -0.32 4.35
C LEU A 37 4.62 0.59 3.27
N ILE A 38 3.50 1.26 3.54
CA ILE A 38 2.87 2.24 2.66
C ILE A 38 2.51 3.52 3.42
N THR A 39 2.15 4.56 2.70
CA THR A 39 1.57 5.79 3.26
C THR A 39 0.27 6.09 2.53
N ILE A 40 -0.81 6.30 3.27
CA ILE A 40 -2.12 6.62 2.71
C ILE A 40 -2.34 8.13 2.82
N ASN A 41 -2.38 8.80 1.69
CA ASN A 41 -2.68 10.23 1.63
C ASN A 41 -4.20 10.43 1.58
N ARG A 42 -4.81 10.55 2.76
CA ARG A 42 -6.26 10.80 2.95
C ARG A 42 -6.66 12.26 2.66
N ASP A 43 -5.70 13.16 2.49
CA ASP A 43 -5.93 14.58 2.16
C ASP A 43 -6.23 14.78 0.66
N SER A 44 -5.82 13.82 -0.17
CA SER A 44 -6.05 13.86 -1.60
C SER A 44 -7.46 13.33 -1.93
N ILE A 45 -8.17 14.06 -2.81
CA ILE A 45 -9.55 13.75 -3.27
C ILE A 45 -9.66 12.31 -3.81
N GLN A 46 -8.55 11.77 -4.31
CA GLN A 46 -8.36 10.34 -4.55
C GLN A 46 -7.39 9.85 -3.48
N TRP A 47 -7.88 9.08 -2.51
CA TRP A 47 -7.06 8.56 -1.43
C TRP A 47 -5.88 7.82 -2.04
N ALA A 48 -4.70 8.46 -1.97
CA ALA A 48 -3.54 8.04 -2.73
C ALA A 48 -2.65 7.23 -1.81
N SER A 49 -2.50 5.94 -2.07
CA SER A 49 -1.50 5.12 -1.39
C SER A 49 -0.18 5.20 -2.14
N ALA A 50 0.90 5.48 -1.42
CA ALA A 50 2.25 5.47 -1.94
C ALA A 50 3.06 4.39 -1.21
N ILE A 51 3.83 3.61 -1.97
CA ILE A 51 4.75 2.66 -1.35
C ILE A 51 5.91 3.42 -0.71
N THR A 52 6.28 3.02 0.51
CA THR A 52 7.42 3.60 1.22
C THR A 52 8.71 2.86 0.85
N PRO A 53 9.89 3.42 1.18
CA PRO A 53 11.16 2.70 1.04
C PRO A 53 11.17 1.35 1.80
N ALA A 54 10.46 1.26 2.94
CA ALA A 54 10.34 0.02 3.70
C ALA A 54 9.48 -1.02 2.97
N GLY A 55 8.41 -0.60 2.29
CA GLY A 55 7.60 -1.46 1.43
C GLY A 55 8.39 -2.02 0.25
N ILE A 56 9.21 -1.18 -0.40
CA ILE A 56 10.09 -1.61 -1.50
C ILE A 56 11.15 -2.61 -1.01
N ALA A 57 11.77 -2.33 0.14
CA ALA A 57 12.71 -3.26 0.77
C ALA A 57 12.05 -4.59 1.15
N TYR A 58 10.78 -4.55 1.59
CA TYR A 58 9.99 -5.74 1.89
C TYR A 58 9.67 -6.58 0.64
N LEU A 59 9.49 -5.94 -0.51
CA LEU A 59 9.33 -6.62 -1.80
C LEU A 59 10.63 -7.29 -2.29
N GLY A 60 11.79 -6.89 -1.77
CA GLY A 60 13.08 -7.44 -2.18
C GLY A 60 13.49 -7.03 -3.60
N HIS A 61 12.98 -5.89 -4.10
CA HIS A 61 13.53 -5.24 -5.29
C HIS A 61 14.86 -4.58 -4.89
N ASP A 62 15.95 -5.35 -4.98
CA ASP A 62 17.34 -4.87 -4.96
C ASP A 62 17.79 -4.46 -6.37
#